data_AF-A0A3D9YPH7-F1
#
_entry.id   AF-A0A3D9YPH7-F1
#
_cell.length_a   1.000
_cell.length_b   1.000
_cell.length_c   1.000
_cell.angle_alpha   90.00
_cell.angle_beta   90.00
_cell.angle_gamma   90.00
#
_symmetry.space_group_name_H-M   'P 1'
#
loop_
_entity.id
_entity.type
_entity.pdbx_description
1 polymer ?
#
loop_
_entity_poly.entity_id
_entity_poly.type
_entity_poly.pdbx_seq_one_letter_code
_entity_poly.pdbx_strand_id
1 'polypeptide(L)'
;MSEIVSLSAARKAAAPKMRIGLLHLTDGAPAMVAHEFGYFADEGVETELSVEPSWANIADKLAFGFLDAAVLVPPLAFAVQLGLRGAMQPLLIPSAINSRGSTITLNNSLAREIYDRAVRENLTTVEAFAAVLRARPTALGIVHAFSTHNLYLRYWLATAGIEAGRDVKLIVVPPARAVEALTSGQIAGFCAGAPWGEVARRAGAGVTIATSHDIWANAPEKVFAVRARWAEENPEALAASLRALLRAAQFCDAPENASYIAALLSRRRYFALDSHAILASLPGGVMGDGACVFYRGAATFPWRSQGLWFLNEMRRWGLIDPATDLRELVERVYRPDFHRAAAQALGLPAPTADWKTEGAHDAPWTLDAQPETIAMPADRFCDGSIFVPENVAVIDATTAKSALHKL
;
A
#
# COMPACT_ATOMS: atom_id res chain seq x y z
N MET A 1 12.89 66.07 6.61
CA MET A 1 11.64 65.46 7.10
C MET A 1 10.75 65.28 5.87
N SER A 2 10.39 64.10 5.37
CA SER A 2 10.50 62.72 5.84
C SER A 2 10.31 61.82 4.61
N GLU A 3 11.26 60.94 4.32
CA GLU A 3 11.04 59.81 3.43
C GLU A 3 10.07 58.83 4.12
N ILE A 4 8.88 58.68 3.54
CA ILE A 4 7.94 57.63 3.92
C ILE A 4 8.39 56.37 3.18
N VAL A 5 9.07 55.50 3.92
CA VAL A 5 9.38 54.13 3.51
C VAL A 5 8.07 53.41 3.23
N SER A 6 7.80 53.18 1.94
CA SER A 6 6.76 52.27 1.47
C SER A 6 7.19 50.83 1.76
N LEU A 7 6.92 50.38 2.99
CA LEU A 7 6.89 48.95 3.32
C LEU A 7 5.60 48.38 2.74
N SER A 8 5.64 48.02 1.45
CA SER A 8 4.78 46.98 0.90
C SER A 8 5.17 45.67 1.58
N ALA A 9 4.62 45.44 2.77
CA ALA A 9 4.51 44.11 3.32
C ALA A 9 3.53 43.35 2.43
N ALA A 10 4.05 42.75 1.35
CA ALA A 10 3.39 41.63 0.71
C ALA A 10 3.10 40.62 1.83
N ARG A 11 1.84 40.57 2.25
CA ARG A 11 1.35 39.63 3.25
C ARG A 11 1.60 38.25 2.65
N LYS A 12 2.73 37.61 3.00
CA LYS A 12 3.06 36.24 2.59
C LYS A 12 1.82 35.43 2.95
N ALA A 13 1.08 34.95 1.96
CA ALA A 13 -0.10 34.14 2.21
C ALA A 13 0.31 33.02 3.17
N ALA A 14 -0.49 32.76 4.20
CA ALA A 14 -0.17 31.70 5.16
C ALA A 14 0.04 30.40 4.37
N ALA A 15 1.13 29.69 4.67
CA ALA A 15 1.44 28.44 3.99
C ALA A 15 0.22 27.50 4.12
N PRO A 16 -0.23 26.87 3.02
CA PRO A 16 -1.34 25.94 3.09
C PRO A 16 -0.94 24.78 4.01
N LYS A 17 -1.79 24.51 5.00
CA LYS A 17 -1.60 23.44 5.97
C LYS A 17 -2.23 22.15 5.46
N MET A 18 -1.47 21.06 5.44
CA MET A 18 -1.93 19.73 5.06
C MET A 18 -1.85 18.76 6.24
N ARG A 19 -2.99 18.21 6.66
CA ARG A 19 -3.05 17.16 7.68
C ARG A 19 -2.99 15.79 7.01
N ILE A 20 -1.95 15.02 7.33
CA ILE A 20 -1.64 13.74 6.71
C ILE A 20 -1.85 12.60 7.71
N GLY A 21 -2.81 11.73 7.44
CA GLY A 21 -3.06 10.53 8.23
C GLY A 21 -2.12 9.38 7.86
N LEU A 22 -1.67 8.62 8.85
CA LEU A 22 -0.83 7.44 8.64
C LEU A 22 -0.99 6.45 9.80
N LEU A 23 -0.56 5.20 9.61
CA LEU A 23 -0.53 4.18 10.66
C LEU A 23 0.91 3.89 11.09
N HIS A 24 1.05 3.11 12.16
CA HIS A 24 2.31 2.53 12.62
C HIS A 24 2.79 1.41 11.68
N LEU A 25 3.14 1.76 10.44
CA LEU A 25 3.55 0.86 9.37
C LEU A 25 4.77 1.43 8.64
N THR A 26 5.76 0.58 8.36
CA THR A 26 7.02 0.97 7.71
C THR A 26 6.78 1.70 6.38
N ASP A 27 5.70 1.35 5.68
CA ASP A 27 5.23 1.96 4.45
C ASP A 27 5.05 3.49 4.58
N GLY A 28 4.73 4.00 5.77
CA GLY A 28 4.58 5.44 6.03
C GLY A 28 5.90 6.21 6.08
N ALA A 29 7.05 5.54 5.92
CA ALA A 29 8.37 6.15 6.04
C ALA A 29 8.56 7.39 5.15
N PRO A 30 8.18 7.43 3.85
CA PRO A 30 8.40 8.61 3.02
C PRO A 30 7.66 9.85 3.55
N ALA A 31 6.44 9.70 4.06
CA ALA A 31 5.70 10.83 4.64
C ALA A 31 6.33 11.33 5.96
N MET A 32 6.79 10.42 6.81
CA MET A 32 7.46 10.79 8.06
C MET A 32 8.82 11.43 7.82
N VAL A 33 9.62 10.89 6.89
CA VAL A 33 10.91 11.47 6.50
C VAL A 33 10.71 12.84 5.86
N ALA A 34 9.76 12.99 4.93
CA ALA A 34 9.48 14.29 4.30
C ALA A 34 9.12 15.38 5.32
N HIS A 35 8.38 15.02 6.37
CA HIS A 35 8.05 15.94 7.46
C HIS A 35 9.28 16.26 8.32
N GLU A 36 10.00 15.24 8.79
CA GLU A 36 11.10 15.40 9.75
C GLU A 36 12.34 16.03 9.16
N PHE A 37 12.57 15.83 7.86
CA PHE A 37 13.71 16.41 7.16
C PHE A 37 13.38 17.79 6.62
N GLY A 38 12.16 18.26 6.82
CA GLY A 38 11.71 19.55 6.33
C GLY A 38 11.47 19.59 4.81
N TYR A 39 11.42 18.47 4.10
CA TYR A 39 11.18 18.48 2.64
C TYR A 39 9.85 19.12 2.27
N PHE A 40 8.80 18.94 3.08
CA PHE A 40 7.55 19.69 2.88
C PHE A 40 7.74 21.20 3.10
N ALA A 41 8.47 21.57 4.14
CA ALA A 41 8.72 22.97 4.49
C ALA A 41 9.61 23.69 3.46
N ASP A 42 10.62 22.99 2.91
CA ASP A 42 11.46 23.46 1.80
C ASP A 42 10.61 23.83 0.57
N GLU A 43 9.55 23.08 0.32
CA GLU A 43 8.60 23.29 -0.77
C GLU A 43 7.46 24.27 -0.40
N GLY A 44 7.51 24.85 0.80
CA GLY A 44 6.55 25.85 1.27
C GLY A 44 5.21 25.30 1.77
N VAL A 45 5.14 24.01 2.11
CA VAL A 45 3.94 23.35 2.64
C VAL A 45 4.09 23.09 4.14
N GLU A 46 3.17 23.62 4.94
CA GLU A 46 3.08 23.24 6.36
C GLU A 46 2.35 21.90 6.46
N THR A 47 2.94 20.93 7.15
CA THR A 47 2.32 19.61 7.33
C THR A 47 2.12 19.27 8.79
N GLU A 48 1.03 18.57 9.07
CA GLU A 48 0.77 17.95 10.37
C GLU A 48 0.54 16.46 10.16
N LEU A 49 1.37 15.62 10.78
CA LEU A 49 1.19 14.17 10.74
C LEU A 49 0.25 13.73 11.85
N SER A 50 -0.77 12.94 11.49
CA SER A 50 -1.68 12.31 12.43
C SER A 50 -1.53 10.80 12.37
N VAL A 51 -0.99 10.22 13.44
CA VAL A 51 -0.85 8.77 13.56
C VAL A 51 -2.16 8.19 14.10
N GLU A 52 -2.83 7.39 13.29
CA GLU A 52 -4.16 6.87 13.60
C GLU A 52 -4.11 5.40 14.08
N PRO A 53 -5.10 4.95 14.88
CA PRO A 53 -5.10 3.60 15.42
C PRO A 53 -5.57 2.54 14.41
N SER A 54 -6.25 2.93 13.33
CA SER A 54 -6.78 1.99 12.35
C SER A 54 -7.08 2.63 10.99
N TRP A 55 -7.15 1.79 9.96
CA TRP A 55 -7.62 2.18 8.63
C TRP A 55 -9.04 2.75 8.64
N ALA A 56 -9.90 2.26 9.54
CA ALA A 56 -11.26 2.79 9.71
C ALA A 56 -11.26 4.26 10.09
N ASN A 57 -10.45 4.59 11.10
CA ASN A 57 -10.34 5.95 11.59
C ASN A 57 -9.72 6.90 10.54
N ILE A 58 -8.73 6.45 9.75
CA ILE A 58 -8.22 7.25 8.61
C ILE A 58 -9.35 7.53 7.61
N ALA A 59 -10.12 6.51 7.21
CA ALA A 59 -11.21 6.66 6.26
C ALA A 59 -12.28 7.64 6.77
N ASP A 60 -12.68 7.52 8.04
CA ASP A 60 -13.67 8.42 8.64
C ASP A 60 -13.15 9.86 8.69
N LYS A 61 -11.89 10.06 9.12
CA LYS A 61 -11.27 11.39 9.15
C LYS A 61 -11.08 12.01 7.76
N LEU A 62 -10.79 11.21 6.74
CA LEU A 62 -10.79 11.65 5.36
C LEU A 62 -12.19 12.02 4.89
N ALA A 63 -13.23 11.24 5.21
CA ALA A 63 -14.60 11.53 4.81
C ALA A 63 -15.12 12.84 5.43
N PHE A 64 -14.88 13.04 6.73
CA PHE A 64 -15.36 14.23 7.47
C PHE A 64 -14.43 15.45 7.39
N GLY A 65 -13.27 15.35 6.73
CA GLY A 65 -12.37 16.49 6.50
C GLY A 65 -11.52 16.86 7.71
N PHE A 66 -11.32 15.92 8.63
CA PHE A 66 -10.32 16.02 9.69
C PHE A 66 -8.90 15.76 9.18
N LEU A 67 -8.78 15.04 8.06
CA LEU A 67 -7.54 14.85 7.30
C LEU A 67 -7.73 15.36 5.88
N ASP A 68 -6.65 15.90 5.32
CA ASP A 68 -6.61 16.41 3.94
C ASP A 68 -6.01 15.36 3.00
N ALA A 69 -5.07 14.57 3.52
CA ALA A 69 -4.45 13.44 2.84
C ALA A 69 -4.12 12.29 3.79
N ALA A 70 -3.76 11.13 3.24
CA ALA A 70 -3.27 10.00 4.02
C ALA A 70 -2.39 9.07 3.20
N VAL A 71 -1.45 8.40 3.87
CA VAL A 71 -0.89 7.14 3.37
C VAL A 71 -1.98 6.07 3.56
N LEU A 72 -2.49 5.52 2.47
CA LEU A 72 -3.70 4.70 2.44
C LEU A 72 -3.52 3.43 1.62
N VAL A 73 -4.32 2.40 1.89
CA VAL A 73 -4.45 1.23 1.01
C VAL A 73 -5.42 1.54 -0.14
N PRO A 74 -5.07 1.30 -1.42
CA PRO A 74 -5.92 1.68 -2.55
C PRO A 74 -7.36 1.16 -2.52
N PRO A 75 -7.65 -0.10 -2.14
CA PRO A 75 -9.03 -0.57 -2.05
C PRO A 75 -9.90 0.27 -1.09
N LEU A 76 -9.30 0.82 -0.03
CA LEU A 76 -10.01 1.70 0.90
C LEU A 76 -10.27 3.08 0.30
N ALA A 77 -9.36 3.61 -0.52
CA ALA A 77 -9.58 4.86 -1.24
C ALA A 77 -10.81 4.75 -2.16
N PHE A 78 -10.92 3.64 -2.91
CA PHE A 78 -12.10 3.34 -3.73
C PHE A 78 -13.36 3.17 -2.89
N ALA A 79 -13.29 2.48 -1.75
CA ALA A 79 -14.43 2.31 -0.87
C ALA A 79 -14.97 3.65 -0.31
N VAL A 80 -14.08 4.59 0.00
CA VAL A 80 -14.46 5.97 0.41
C VAL A 80 -15.07 6.74 -0.76
N GLN A 81 -14.48 6.65 -1.95
CA GLN A 81 -14.98 7.25 -3.20
C GLN A 81 -16.37 6.73 -3.60
N LEU A 82 -16.69 5.48 -3.25
CA LEU A 82 -17.97 4.84 -3.54
C LEU A 82 -18.98 4.94 -2.39
N GLY A 83 -18.64 5.58 -1.27
CA GLY A 83 -19.54 5.67 -0.11
C GLY A 83 -19.80 4.34 0.62
N LEU A 84 -18.96 3.32 0.42
CA LEU A 84 -19.12 1.99 1.03
C LEU A 84 -18.79 1.97 2.53
N ARG A 85 -18.43 3.13 3.07
CA ARG A 85 -18.06 3.35 4.48
C ARG A 85 -18.78 4.53 5.13
N GLY A 86 -19.88 4.98 4.54
CA GLY A 86 -20.64 6.14 5.00
C GLY A 86 -20.69 7.23 3.93
N ALA A 87 -20.42 8.47 4.31
CA ALA A 87 -20.45 9.58 3.37
C ALA A 87 -19.42 9.38 2.25
N MET A 88 -19.89 9.44 1.00
CA MET A 88 -19.02 9.46 -0.17
C MET A 88 -18.12 10.69 -0.11
N GLN A 89 -16.82 10.50 -0.32
CA GLN A 89 -15.85 11.58 -0.37
C GLN A 89 -14.94 11.40 -1.59
N PRO A 90 -14.90 12.37 -2.53
CA PRO A 90 -13.99 12.34 -3.64
C PRO A 90 -12.52 12.38 -3.18
N LEU A 91 -11.73 11.40 -3.62
CA LEU A 91 -10.29 11.27 -3.37
C LEU A 91 -9.51 11.16 -4.69
N LEU A 92 -8.28 11.67 -4.67
CA LEU A 92 -7.29 11.52 -5.72
C LEU A 92 -6.10 10.72 -5.19
N ILE A 93 -5.49 9.91 -6.04
CA ILE A 93 -4.23 9.20 -5.81
C ILE A 93 -3.20 9.77 -6.81
N PRO A 94 -2.53 10.88 -6.45
CA PRO A 94 -1.47 11.46 -7.27
C PRO A 94 -0.14 10.72 -7.18
N SER A 95 0.07 9.82 -6.21
CA SER A 95 1.32 9.06 -6.05
C SER A 95 1.09 7.75 -5.31
N ALA A 96 1.81 6.71 -5.72
CA ALA A 96 2.10 5.57 -4.84
C ALA A 96 3.19 5.97 -3.83
N ILE A 97 3.25 5.24 -2.71
CA ILE A 97 4.22 5.47 -1.62
C ILE A 97 5.27 4.36 -1.60
N ASN A 98 4.84 3.10 -1.78
CA ASN A 98 5.74 1.95 -1.81
C ASN A 98 5.13 0.79 -2.60
N SER A 99 6.01 -0.11 -3.01
CA SER A 99 5.69 -1.49 -3.34
C SER A 99 6.23 -2.44 -2.28
N ARG A 100 5.63 -3.63 -2.18
CA ARG A 100 6.00 -4.71 -1.25
C ARG A 100 5.97 -4.31 0.24
N GLY A 101 6.34 -5.25 1.12
CA GLY A 101 6.43 -5.02 2.56
C GLY A 101 5.26 -5.55 3.39
N SER A 102 4.29 -6.26 2.79
CA SER A 102 3.28 -7.01 3.56
C SER A 102 3.70 -8.46 3.75
N THR A 103 3.22 -9.05 4.84
CA THR A 103 3.53 -10.43 5.22
C THR A 103 2.27 -11.20 5.61
N ILE A 104 2.27 -12.49 5.32
CA ILE A 104 1.36 -13.48 5.90
C ILE A 104 2.13 -14.19 7.01
N THR A 105 1.70 -13.97 8.25
CA THR A 105 2.36 -14.46 9.46
C THR A 105 1.42 -15.37 10.23
N LEU A 106 1.86 -16.58 10.57
CA LEU A 106 1.08 -17.57 11.30
C LEU A 106 1.68 -17.86 12.67
N ASN A 107 0.90 -18.43 13.58
CA ASN A 107 1.47 -18.93 14.84
C ASN A 107 2.46 -20.06 14.57
N ASN A 108 3.40 -20.26 15.48
CA ASN A 108 4.52 -21.20 15.29
C ASN A 108 4.07 -22.65 15.02
N SER A 109 3.01 -23.11 15.68
CA SER A 109 2.52 -24.48 15.55
C SER A 109 1.97 -24.73 14.14
N LEU A 110 1.10 -23.84 13.68
CA LEU A 110 0.53 -23.91 12.34
C LEU A 110 1.59 -23.73 11.25
N ALA A 111 2.53 -22.79 11.42
CA ALA A 111 3.63 -22.58 10.48
C ALA A 111 4.49 -23.85 10.35
N ARG A 112 4.85 -24.48 11.46
CA ARG A 112 5.63 -25.74 11.45
C ARG A 112 4.88 -26.86 10.73
N GLU A 113 3.59 -27.04 11.04
CA GLU A 113 2.75 -28.06 10.37
C GLU A 113 2.72 -27.86 8.85
N ILE A 114 2.62 -26.61 8.38
CA ILE A 114 2.64 -26.28 6.95
C ILE A 114 3.99 -26.60 6.33
N TYR A 115 5.09 -26.22 6.97
CA TYR A 115 6.43 -26.49 6.45
C TYR A 115 6.74 -27.99 6.39
N ASP A 116 6.44 -28.73 7.46
CA ASP A 116 6.65 -30.17 7.51
C ASP A 116 5.82 -30.88 6.43
N ARG A 117 4.58 -30.42 6.22
CA ARG A 117 3.70 -30.95 5.17
C ARG A 117 4.21 -30.61 3.77
N ALA A 118 4.63 -29.37 3.54
CA ALA A 118 5.17 -28.91 2.26
C ALA A 118 6.35 -29.78 1.82
N VAL A 119 7.27 -30.06 2.74
CA VAL A 119 8.41 -30.95 2.48
C VAL A 119 7.96 -32.39 2.24
N ARG A 120 7.12 -32.94 3.12
CA ARG A 120 6.68 -34.35 3.06
C ARG A 120 5.88 -34.68 1.80
N GLU A 121 5.03 -33.76 1.35
CA GLU A 121 4.11 -33.96 0.23
C GLU A 121 4.58 -33.26 -1.06
N ASN A 122 5.76 -32.63 -1.05
CA ASN A 122 6.31 -31.85 -2.16
C ASN A 122 5.32 -30.79 -2.69
N LEU A 123 4.76 -30.01 -1.77
CA LEU A 123 3.78 -28.96 -2.03
C LEU A 123 4.44 -27.59 -1.92
N THR A 124 3.93 -26.60 -2.66
CA THR A 124 4.19 -25.19 -2.37
C THR A 124 3.63 -24.81 -1.00
N THR A 125 4.12 -23.71 -0.41
CA THR A 125 3.61 -23.21 0.88
C THR A 125 2.11 -22.99 0.87
N VAL A 126 1.55 -22.48 -0.24
CA VAL A 126 0.12 -22.20 -0.36
C VAL A 126 -0.72 -23.46 -0.47
N GLU A 127 -0.24 -24.48 -1.18
CA GLU A 127 -0.91 -25.78 -1.28
C GLU A 127 -0.92 -26.51 0.06
N ALA A 128 0.22 -26.53 0.76
CA ALA A 128 0.32 -27.11 2.10
C ALA A 128 -0.60 -26.37 3.08
N PHE A 129 -0.64 -25.05 3.02
CA PHE A 129 -1.54 -24.26 3.85
C PHE A 129 -3.01 -24.53 3.53
N ALA A 130 -3.39 -24.55 2.26
CA ALA A 130 -4.74 -24.88 1.82
C ALA A 130 -5.18 -26.26 2.31
N ALA A 131 -4.28 -27.24 2.28
CA ALA A 131 -4.58 -28.59 2.75
C ALA A 131 -4.80 -28.65 4.27
N VAL A 132 -4.15 -27.78 5.06
CA VAL A 132 -4.44 -27.61 6.50
C VAL A 132 -5.77 -26.89 6.72
N LEU A 133 -6.06 -25.84 5.95
CA LEU A 133 -7.32 -25.09 6.05
C LEU A 133 -8.55 -25.95 5.73
N ARG A 134 -8.45 -26.89 4.78
CA ARG A 134 -9.53 -27.85 4.48
C ARG A 134 -9.78 -28.84 5.63
N ALA A 135 -8.73 -29.20 6.37
CA ALA A 135 -8.83 -30.20 7.43
C ALA A 135 -9.44 -29.61 8.72
N ARG A 136 -9.32 -28.30 8.94
CA ARG A 136 -9.88 -27.66 10.14
C ARG A 136 -10.29 -26.19 9.92
N PRO A 137 -11.42 -25.76 10.50
CA PRO A 137 -11.78 -24.35 10.54
C PRO A 137 -10.66 -23.51 11.17
N THR A 138 -10.23 -22.47 10.46
CA THR A 138 -9.16 -21.56 10.89
C THR A 138 -9.63 -20.12 10.72
N ALA A 139 -9.25 -19.25 11.65
CA ALA A 139 -9.50 -17.81 11.55
C ALA A 139 -8.20 -17.07 11.24
N LEU A 140 -8.22 -16.21 10.23
CA LEU A 140 -7.09 -15.36 9.84
C LEU A 140 -7.45 -13.88 10.00
N GLY A 141 -6.49 -13.11 10.49
CA GLY A 141 -6.57 -11.66 10.63
C GLY A 141 -6.32 -10.94 9.31
N ILE A 142 -7.15 -9.96 9.00
CA ILE A 142 -6.91 -8.94 7.98
C ILE A 142 -7.06 -7.56 8.62
N VAL A 143 -6.39 -6.55 8.09
CA VAL A 143 -6.38 -5.21 8.73
C VAL A 143 -7.61 -4.37 8.41
N HIS A 144 -8.28 -4.69 7.29
CA HIS A 144 -9.53 -4.08 6.87
C HIS A 144 -10.19 -4.89 5.74
N ALA A 145 -11.53 -4.85 5.61
CA ALA A 145 -12.24 -5.52 4.51
C ALA A 145 -11.81 -4.97 3.13
N PHE A 146 -11.70 -3.65 3.00
CA PHE A 146 -11.12 -2.98 1.83
C PHE A 146 -9.62 -2.73 2.04
N SER A 147 -8.78 -3.77 2.10
CA SER A 147 -7.32 -3.61 2.19
C SER A 147 -6.58 -4.43 1.15
N THR A 148 -5.37 -3.97 0.77
CA THR A 148 -4.44 -4.76 -0.07
C THR A 148 -4.21 -6.14 0.52
N HIS A 149 -3.97 -6.21 1.83
CA HIS A 149 -3.80 -7.45 2.60
C HIS A 149 -4.93 -8.47 2.44
N ASN A 150 -6.20 -8.01 2.46
CA ASN A 150 -7.34 -8.89 2.22
C ASN A 150 -7.33 -9.44 0.79
N LEU A 151 -7.08 -8.58 -0.20
CA LEU A 151 -7.05 -8.99 -1.61
C LEU A 151 -5.86 -9.91 -1.91
N TYR A 152 -4.68 -9.63 -1.37
CA TYR A 152 -3.50 -10.51 -1.50
C TYR A 152 -3.71 -11.86 -0.84
N LEU A 153 -4.26 -11.89 0.39
CA LEU A 153 -4.55 -13.15 1.06
C LEU A 153 -5.59 -13.97 0.28
N ARG A 154 -6.64 -13.33 -0.23
CA ARG A 154 -7.66 -13.96 -1.07
C ARG A 154 -7.09 -14.51 -2.37
N TYR A 155 -6.29 -13.71 -3.07
CA TYR A 155 -5.66 -14.09 -4.32
C TYR A 155 -4.75 -15.30 -4.11
N TRP A 156 -3.85 -15.22 -3.13
CA TRP A 156 -2.93 -16.30 -2.80
C TRP A 156 -3.66 -17.59 -2.44
N LEU A 157 -4.63 -17.55 -1.52
CA LEU A 157 -5.43 -18.71 -1.16
C LEU A 157 -6.22 -19.30 -2.34
N ALA A 158 -6.73 -18.46 -3.24
CA ALA A 158 -7.47 -18.90 -4.42
C ALA A 158 -6.58 -19.72 -5.38
N THR A 159 -5.27 -19.44 -5.47
CA THR A 159 -4.31 -20.24 -6.27
C THR A 159 -4.26 -21.71 -5.86
N ALA A 160 -4.58 -22.01 -4.59
CA ALA A 160 -4.67 -23.36 -4.07
C ALA A 160 -6.10 -23.85 -3.90
N GLY A 161 -7.09 -23.17 -4.50
CA GLY A 161 -8.51 -23.55 -4.44
C GLY A 161 -9.17 -23.32 -3.08
N ILE A 162 -8.74 -22.31 -2.32
CA ILE A 162 -9.36 -21.89 -1.06
C ILE A 162 -10.05 -20.55 -1.25
N GLU A 163 -11.33 -20.49 -0.90
CA GLU A 163 -12.14 -19.28 -0.96
C GLU A 163 -12.25 -18.62 0.41
N ALA A 164 -11.59 -17.47 0.60
CA ALA A 164 -11.65 -16.77 1.87
C ALA A 164 -13.06 -16.19 2.14
N GLY A 165 -13.57 -16.42 3.35
CA GLY A 165 -14.96 -16.12 3.73
C GLY A 165 -15.88 -17.34 3.64
N ARG A 166 -15.58 -18.32 2.78
CA ARG A 166 -16.28 -19.62 2.73
C ARG A 166 -15.49 -20.71 3.44
N ASP A 167 -14.25 -20.93 3.00
CA ASP A 167 -13.39 -22.02 3.45
C ASP A 167 -12.51 -21.61 4.65
N VAL A 168 -12.27 -20.31 4.82
CA VAL A 168 -11.51 -19.74 5.95
C VAL A 168 -12.21 -18.48 6.48
N LYS A 169 -12.28 -18.35 7.81
CA LYS A 169 -12.88 -17.17 8.45
C LYS A 169 -11.88 -16.01 8.45
N LEU A 170 -12.29 -14.86 7.92
CA LEU A 170 -11.50 -13.63 8.01
C LEU A 170 -12.02 -12.75 9.16
N ILE A 171 -11.11 -12.24 9.99
CA ILE A 171 -11.42 -11.36 11.12
C ILE A 171 -10.67 -10.04 10.92
N VAL A 172 -11.37 -8.91 11.07
CA VAL A 172 -10.72 -7.60 11.00
C VAL A 172 -10.01 -7.30 12.31
N VAL A 173 -8.68 -7.15 12.25
CA VAL A 173 -7.81 -6.84 13.39
C VAL A 173 -6.90 -5.68 13.01
N PRO A 174 -6.94 -4.54 13.72
CA PRO A 174 -5.97 -3.46 13.50
C PRO A 174 -4.52 -3.97 13.57
N PRO A 175 -3.60 -3.48 12.72
CA PRO A 175 -2.24 -4.00 12.64
C PRO A 175 -1.54 -4.07 14.02
N ALA A 176 -1.69 -3.02 14.83
CA ALA A 176 -1.07 -2.93 16.15
C ALA A 176 -1.58 -3.95 17.17
N ARG A 177 -2.75 -4.56 16.92
CA ARG A 177 -3.32 -5.64 17.75
C ARG A 177 -3.09 -7.03 17.17
N ALA A 178 -2.46 -7.15 16.00
CA ALA A 178 -2.29 -8.44 15.32
C ALA A 178 -1.48 -9.45 16.16
N VAL A 179 -0.43 -8.99 16.84
CA VAL A 179 0.44 -9.83 17.67
C VAL A 179 -0.29 -10.34 18.93
N GLU A 180 -1.07 -9.48 19.57
CA GLU A 180 -1.91 -9.84 20.72
C GLU A 180 -3.01 -10.84 20.31
N ALA A 181 -3.69 -10.58 19.19
CA ALA A 181 -4.73 -11.46 18.65
C ALA A 181 -4.17 -12.84 18.25
N LEU A 182 -2.93 -12.88 17.74
CA LEU A 182 -2.23 -14.12 17.44
C LEU A 182 -1.88 -14.90 18.72
N THR A 183 -1.33 -14.21 19.71
CA THR A 183 -0.86 -14.81 20.98
C THR A 183 -2.02 -15.34 21.83
N SER A 184 -3.15 -14.64 21.83
CA SER A 184 -4.37 -15.05 22.53
C SER A 184 -5.15 -16.16 21.83
N GLY A 185 -4.75 -16.55 20.61
CA GLY A 185 -5.45 -17.56 19.80
C GLY A 185 -6.76 -17.08 19.18
N GLN A 186 -7.06 -15.77 19.21
CA GLN A 186 -8.21 -15.20 18.51
C GLN A 186 -8.13 -15.43 16.99
N ILE A 187 -6.91 -15.39 16.45
CA ILE A 187 -6.58 -15.71 15.06
C ILE A 187 -5.39 -16.67 15.04
N ALA A 188 -5.34 -17.54 14.03
CA ALA A 188 -4.22 -18.46 13.83
C ALA A 188 -3.06 -17.83 13.03
N GLY A 189 -3.32 -16.69 12.41
CA GLY A 189 -2.37 -15.92 11.62
C GLY A 189 -3.00 -14.64 11.08
N PHE A 190 -2.22 -13.78 10.45
CA PHE A 190 -2.70 -12.52 9.86
C PHE A 190 -1.94 -12.16 8.58
N CYS A 191 -2.58 -11.34 7.74
CA CYS A 191 -1.94 -10.62 6.66
C CYS A 191 -1.89 -9.12 6.99
N ALA A 192 -0.68 -8.56 7.14
CA ALA A 192 -0.47 -7.16 7.50
C ALA A 192 0.85 -6.61 6.95
N GLY A 193 0.90 -5.29 6.77
CA GLY A 193 2.09 -4.52 6.42
C GLY A 193 3.14 -4.58 7.53
N ALA A 194 4.40 -4.39 7.15
CA ALA A 194 5.49 -4.30 8.09
C ALA A 194 5.32 -3.14 9.10
N PRO A 195 5.85 -3.26 10.32
CA PRO A 195 6.78 -4.28 10.80
C PRO A 195 6.12 -5.47 11.50
N TRP A 196 4.79 -5.61 11.47
CA TRP A 196 4.05 -6.48 12.41
C TRP A 196 4.38 -7.97 12.31
N GLY A 197 4.75 -8.48 11.13
CA GLY A 197 5.26 -9.86 10.99
C GLY A 197 6.57 -10.07 11.75
N GLU A 198 7.51 -9.14 11.64
CA GLU A 198 8.79 -9.18 12.35
C GLU A 198 8.60 -8.95 13.86
N VAL A 199 7.66 -8.09 14.26
CA VAL A 199 7.29 -7.93 15.68
C VAL A 199 6.77 -9.25 16.25
N ALA A 200 5.89 -9.96 15.54
CA ALA A 200 5.41 -11.28 15.95
C ALA A 200 6.54 -12.31 16.06
N ARG A 201 7.48 -12.31 15.10
CA ARG A 201 8.65 -13.19 15.10
C ARG A 201 9.57 -12.93 16.30
N ARG A 202 9.88 -11.66 16.58
CA ARG A 202 10.72 -11.25 17.71
C ARG A 202 10.07 -11.55 19.06
N ALA A 203 8.75 -11.46 19.14
CA ALA A 203 7.99 -11.87 20.31
C ALA A 203 7.89 -13.40 20.47
N GLY A 204 8.40 -14.19 19.51
CA GLY A 204 8.26 -15.65 19.51
C GLY A 204 6.82 -16.12 19.29
N ALA A 205 5.93 -15.25 18.81
CA ALA A 205 4.50 -15.53 18.66
C ALA A 205 4.15 -16.11 17.28
N GLY A 206 4.92 -15.78 16.25
CA GLY A 206 4.64 -16.25 14.90
C GLY A 206 5.80 -16.22 13.93
N VAL A 207 5.56 -16.77 12.74
CA VAL A 207 6.52 -16.88 11.64
C VAL A 207 5.86 -16.42 10.36
N THR A 208 6.56 -15.58 9.60
CA THR A 208 6.17 -15.21 8.24
C THR A 208 6.35 -16.41 7.31
N ILE A 209 5.30 -16.75 6.57
CA ILE A 209 5.28 -17.88 5.62
C ILE A 209 5.22 -17.44 4.16
N ALA A 210 4.82 -16.19 3.91
CA ALA A 210 4.80 -15.56 2.60
C ALA A 210 4.80 -14.04 2.77
N THR A 211 5.25 -13.35 1.74
CA THR A 211 5.28 -11.89 1.62
C THR A 211 4.43 -11.45 0.43
N SER A 212 4.11 -10.15 0.32
CA SER A 212 3.44 -9.67 -0.89
C SER A 212 4.29 -9.85 -2.15
N HIS A 213 5.62 -9.91 -2.04
CA HIS A 213 6.53 -10.27 -3.14
C HIS A 213 6.30 -11.70 -3.63
N ASP A 214 6.08 -12.66 -2.73
CA ASP A 214 5.81 -14.06 -3.09
C ASP A 214 4.46 -14.25 -3.81
N ILE A 215 3.55 -13.28 -3.69
CA ILE A 215 2.22 -13.29 -4.31
C ILE A 215 2.26 -12.55 -5.65
N TRP A 216 2.90 -11.38 -5.67
CA TRP A 216 3.11 -10.55 -6.84
C TRP A 216 4.48 -9.88 -6.73
N ALA A 217 5.40 -10.25 -7.60
CA ALA A 217 6.81 -9.89 -7.47
C ALA A 217 7.07 -8.39 -7.38
N ASN A 218 6.21 -7.53 -7.96
CA ASN A 218 6.27 -6.09 -7.79
C ASN A 218 4.96 -5.51 -7.23
N ALA A 219 4.42 -6.17 -6.20
CA ALA A 219 3.13 -5.85 -5.59
C ALA A 219 3.00 -4.35 -5.20
N PRO A 220 2.02 -3.61 -5.75
CA PRO A 220 1.68 -2.27 -5.28
C PRO A 220 1.14 -2.31 -3.85
N GLU A 221 1.46 -1.32 -3.02
CA GLU A 221 1.03 -1.34 -1.61
C GLU A 221 0.26 -0.09 -1.21
N LYS A 222 0.96 0.92 -0.70
CA LYS A 222 0.30 2.12 -0.17
C LYS A 222 0.38 3.24 -1.18
N VAL A 223 -0.61 4.11 -1.11
CA VAL A 223 -0.75 5.30 -1.94
C VAL A 223 -0.87 6.54 -1.07
N PHE A 224 -0.50 7.67 -1.64
CA PHE A 224 -0.83 8.97 -1.07
C PHE A 224 -2.20 9.37 -1.61
N ALA A 225 -3.24 9.28 -0.78
CA ALA A 225 -4.59 9.68 -1.14
C ALA A 225 -4.88 11.08 -0.61
N VAL A 226 -5.45 11.96 -1.43
CA VAL A 226 -5.75 13.36 -1.11
C VAL A 226 -7.22 13.64 -1.38
N ARG A 227 -7.89 14.40 -0.50
CA ARG A 227 -9.26 14.87 -0.77
C ARG A 227 -9.26 15.73 -2.03
N ALA A 228 -10.09 15.40 -3.02
CA ALA A 228 -10.11 16.11 -4.30
C ALA A 228 -10.35 17.62 -4.12
N ARG A 229 -11.29 17.99 -3.24
CA ARG A 229 -11.54 19.39 -2.88
C ARG A 229 -10.28 20.11 -2.36
N TRP A 230 -9.49 19.47 -1.50
CA TRP A 230 -8.27 20.11 -0.98
C TRP A 230 -7.24 20.30 -2.10
N ALA A 231 -7.10 19.31 -2.98
CA ALA A 231 -6.22 19.39 -4.14
C ALA A 231 -6.63 20.51 -5.12
N GLU A 232 -7.93 20.69 -5.36
CA GLU A 232 -8.48 21.75 -6.20
C GLU A 232 -8.28 23.15 -5.59
N GLU A 233 -8.44 23.27 -4.27
CA GLU A 233 -8.23 24.53 -3.54
C GLU A 233 -6.73 24.86 -3.37
N ASN A 234 -5.83 23.86 -3.42
CA ASN A 234 -4.40 24.01 -3.15
C ASN A 234 -3.50 23.30 -4.19
N PRO A 235 -3.62 23.60 -5.51
CA PRO A 235 -2.91 22.86 -6.56
C PRO A 235 -1.39 22.99 -6.46
N GLU A 236 -0.87 24.17 -6.13
CA GLU A 236 0.56 24.40 -5.93
C GLU A 236 1.11 23.65 -4.71
N ALA A 237 0.32 23.61 -3.62
CA ALA A 237 0.68 22.88 -2.41
C ALA A 237 0.68 21.37 -2.65
N LEU A 238 -0.23 20.87 -3.49
CA LEU A 238 -0.22 19.48 -3.91
C LEU A 238 1.07 19.17 -4.71
N ALA A 239 1.38 19.96 -5.73
CA ALA A 239 2.59 19.77 -6.52
C ALA A 239 3.87 19.81 -5.65
N ALA A 240 3.95 20.77 -4.74
CA ALA A 240 4.99 20.89 -3.73
C ALA A 240 5.10 19.65 -2.82
N SER A 241 3.97 19.15 -2.33
CA SER A 241 3.92 17.96 -1.48
C SER A 241 4.41 16.72 -2.23
N LEU A 242 4.09 16.58 -3.51
CA LEU A 242 4.55 15.46 -4.32
C LEU A 242 6.06 15.50 -4.57
N ARG A 243 6.64 16.68 -4.80
CA ARG A 243 8.10 16.84 -4.90
C ARG A 243 8.80 16.46 -3.59
N ALA A 244 8.27 16.92 -2.46
CA ALA A 244 8.78 16.55 -1.14
C ALA A 244 8.72 15.03 -0.89
N LEU A 245 7.62 14.39 -1.26
CA LEU A 245 7.45 12.93 -1.14
C LEU A 245 8.41 12.16 -2.06
N LEU A 246 8.66 12.63 -3.29
CA LEU A 246 9.63 11.98 -4.19
C LEU A 246 11.06 12.05 -3.65
N ARG A 247 11.47 13.21 -3.09
CA ARG A 247 12.76 13.35 -2.40
C ARG A 247 12.87 12.39 -1.21
N ALA A 248 11.82 12.30 -0.39
CA ALA A 248 11.80 11.37 0.74
C ALA A 248 11.80 9.91 0.30
N ALA A 249 11.10 9.57 -0.78
CA ALA A 249 11.08 8.23 -1.35
C ALA A 249 12.48 7.78 -1.77
N GLN A 250 13.24 8.63 -2.48
CA GLN A 250 14.63 8.36 -2.84
C GLN A 250 15.51 8.12 -1.60
N PHE A 251 15.38 8.99 -0.60
CA PHE A 251 16.11 8.83 0.67
C PHE A 251 15.76 7.51 1.37
N CYS A 252 14.47 7.14 1.39
CA CYS A 252 13.98 5.92 2.02
C CYS A 252 14.39 4.64 1.27
N ASP A 253 14.57 4.72 -0.04
CA ASP A 253 14.90 3.56 -0.87
C ASP A 253 16.38 3.13 -0.78
N ALA A 254 17.24 4.05 -0.35
CA ALA A 254 18.69 3.86 -0.23
C ALA A 254 19.04 3.02 1.03
N PRO A 255 19.62 1.81 0.87
CA PRO A 255 19.89 0.89 1.98
C PRO A 255 20.78 1.47 3.09
N GLU A 256 21.71 2.35 2.75
CA GLU A 256 22.59 3.03 3.70
C GLU A 256 21.83 3.89 4.73
N ASN A 257 20.62 4.33 4.38
CA ASN A 257 19.78 5.14 5.26
C ASN A 257 18.87 4.30 6.17
N ALA A 258 18.77 2.98 5.95
CA ALA A 258 17.78 2.12 6.60
C ALA A 258 17.88 2.16 8.13
N SER A 259 19.09 2.06 8.70
CA SER A 259 19.30 2.12 10.16
C SER A 259 18.85 3.46 10.76
N TYR A 260 19.10 4.56 10.05
CA TYR A 260 18.68 5.89 10.50
C TYR A 260 17.16 6.03 10.45
N ILE A 261 16.52 5.58 9.35
CA ILE A 261 15.06 5.60 9.20
C ILE A 261 14.41 4.74 10.29
N ALA A 262 14.93 3.54 10.54
CA ALA A 262 14.43 2.68 11.61
C ALA A 262 14.47 3.35 12.99
N ALA A 263 15.55 4.08 13.31
CA ALA A 263 15.68 4.83 14.54
C ALA A 263 14.76 6.08 14.60
N LEU A 264 14.47 6.69 13.45
CA LEU A 264 13.48 7.78 13.37
C LEU A 264 12.07 7.26 13.66
N LEU A 265 11.68 6.18 13.00
CA LEU A 265 10.34 5.59 13.09
C LEU A 265 10.07 4.92 14.45
N SER A 266 11.11 4.45 15.15
CA SER A 266 10.98 3.86 16.49
C SER A 266 10.60 4.87 17.58
N ARG A 267 10.76 6.18 17.33
CA ARG A 267 10.45 7.24 18.29
C ARG A 267 9.00 7.14 18.79
N ARG A 268 8.77 7.53 20.05
CA ARG A 268 7.47 7.41 20.73
C ARG A 268 6.30 8.08 19.98
N ARG A 269 6.56 9.19 19.29
CA ARG A 269 5.54 9.90 18.50
C ARG A 269 5.09 9.14 17.25
N TYR A 270 5.89 8.18 16.80
CA TYR A 270 5.59 7.30 15.67
C TYR A 270 5.26 5.91 16.21
N PHE A 271 6.18 4.93 16.15
CA PHE A 271 5.78 3.54 16.41
C PHE A 271 5.89 3.15 17.87
N ALA A 272 6.85 3.72 18.61
CA ALA A 272 7.22 3.24 19.94
C ALA A 272 7.55 1.72 19.94
N LEU A 273 8.24 1.24 18.89
CA LEU A 273 8.64 -0.16 18.70
C LEU A 273 10.17 -0.29 18.63
N ASP A 274 10.68 -1.52 18.76
CA ASP A 274 12.09 -1.85 18.52
C ASP A 274 12.52 -1.46 17.10
N SER A 275 13.59 -0.69 16.96
CA SER A 275 14.07 -0.22 15.66
C SER A 275 14.51 -1.37 14.76
N HIS A 276 15.03 -2.46 15.32
CA HIS A 276 15.43 -3.61 14.50
C HIS A 276 14.22 -4.32 13.86
N ALA A 277 13.04 -4.28 14.50
CA ALA A 277 11.82 -4.80 13.89
C ALA A 277 11.41 -3.99 12.66
N ILE A 278 11.60 -2.67 12.70
CA ILE A 278 11.34 -1.76 11.58
C ILE A 278 12.39 -1.96 10.49
N LEU A 279 13.67 -2.00 10.87
CA LEU A 279 14.81 -2.18 9.99
C LEU A 279 14.69 -3.42 9.10
N ALA A 280 14.12 -4.51 9.62
CA ALA A 280 13.96 -5.75 8.88
C ALA A 280 13.22 -5.58 7.54
N SER A 281 12.26 -4.65 7.51
CA SER A 281 11.39 -4.37 6.36
C SER A 281 11.83 -3.20 5.49
N LEU A 282 12.90 -2.48 5.85
CA LEU A 282 13.46 -1.41 5.02
C LEU A 282 14.39 -1.98 3.95
N PRO A 283 14.69 -1.24 2.87
CA PRO A 283 15.68 -1.63 1.87
C PRO A 283 17.01 -2.04 2.52
N GLY A 284 17.56 -3.19 2.12
CA GLY A 284 18.77 -3.77 2.73
C GLY A 284 18.53 -4.48 4.08
N GLY A 285 17.30 -4.50 4.58
CA GLY A 285 16.90 -5.25 5.76
C GLY A 285 16.85 -6.77 5.54
N VAL A 286 16.69 -7.51 6.65
CA VAL A 286 16.74 -8.98 6.64
C VAL A 286 15.59 -9.67 5.91
N MET A 287 14.53 -8.93 5.54
CA MET A 287 13.43 -9.48 4.72
C MET A 287 13.80 -9.65 3.24
N GLY A 288 14.96 -9.14 2.80
CA GLY A 288 15.41 -9.27 1.41
C GLY A 288 14.38 -8.74 0.42
N ASP A 289 13.99 -9.55 -0.56
CA ASP A 289 13.01 -9.16 -1.58
C ASP A 289 11.61 -8.85 -1.04
N GLY A 290 11.27 -9.33 0.17
CA GLY A 290 10.02 -9.02 0.84
C GLY A 290 9.98 -7.64 1.51
N ALA A 291 11.10 -6.92 1.57
CA ALA A 291 11.17 -5.58 2.13
C ALA A 291 10.42 -4.54 1.28
N CYS A 292 10.08 -3.40 1.89
CA CYS A 292 9.50 -2.26 1.17
C CYS A 292 10.48 -1.73 0.11
N VAL A 293 9.92 -1.29 -1.01
CA VAL A 293 10.62 -0.52 -2.05
C VAL A 293 9.90 0.81 -2.20
N PHE A 294 10.61 1.92 -2.01
CA PHE A 294 10.04 3.25 -1.92
C PHE A 294 10.21 4.08 -3.18
N TYR A 295 11.21 3.81 -4.02
CA TYR A 295 11.48 4.65 -5.21
C TYR A 295 11.83 3.87 -6.48
N ARG A 296 12.83 2.99 -6.44
CA ARG A 296 13.31 2.27 -7.64
C ARG A 296 12.19 1.46 -8.31
N GLY A 297 12.34 1.19 -9.61
CA GLY A 297 11.33 0.42 -10.36
C GLY A 297 9.98 1.13 -10.45
N ALA A 298 9.99 2.48 -10.51
CA ALA A 298 8.79 3.32 -10.54
C ALA A 298 7.80 3.05 -9.39
N ALA A 299 8.30 2.70 -8.19
CA ALA A 299 7.47 2.35 -7.03
C ALA A 299 6.54 3.48 -6.55
N THR A 300 6.83 4.74 -6.90
CA THR A 300 6.00 5.90 -6.58
C THR A 300 4.98 6.25 -7.65
N PHE A 301 5.09 5.68 -8.86
CA PHE A 301 4.18 6.02 -9.94
C PHE A 301 2.80 5.38 -9.73
N PRO A 302 1.70 6.15 -9.77
CA PRO A 302 0.36 5.62 -9.55
C PRO A 302 -0.19 4.99 -10.84
N TRP A 303 0.25 3.76 -11.13
CA TRP A 303 -0.19 3.00 -12.30
C TRP A 303 -1.70 2.74 -12.29
N ARG A 304 -2.40 3.14 -13.35
CA ARG A 304 -3.84 2.88 -13.49
C ARG A 304 -4.12 1.39 -13.69
N SER A 305 -3.20 0.64 -14.27
CA SER A 305 -3.27 -0.84 -14.36
C SER A 305 -3.36 -1.49 -12.98
N GLN A 306 -2.55 -1.04 -12.02
CA GLN A 306 -2.55 -1.55 -10.65
C GLN A 306 -3.84 -1.17 -9.90
N GLY A 307 -4.30 0.07 -10.05
CA GLY A 307 -5.60 0.50 -9.52
C GLY A 307 -6.77 -0.31 -10.07
N LEU A 308 -6.75 -0.61 -11.38
CA LEU A 308 -7.75 -1.42 -12.05
C LEU A 308 -7.72 -2.88 -11.58
N TRP A 309 -6.53 -3.44 -11.34
CA TRP A 309 -6.40 -4.78 -10.77
C TRP A 309 -7.09 -4.88 -9.39
N PHE A 310 -6.84 -3.90 -8.51
CA PHE A 310 -7.52 -3.85 -7.21
C PHE A 310 -9.04 -3.76 -7.33
N LEU A 311 -9.55 -2.91 -8.22
CA LEU A 311 -10.98 -2.80 -8.49
C LEU A 311 -11.57 -4.10 -9.04
N ASN A 312 -10.85 -4.77 -9.95
CA ASN A 312 -11.28 -6.05 -10.50
C ASN A 312 -11.34 -7.14 -9.41
N GLU A 313 -10.35 -7.20 -8.52
CA GLU A 313 -10.38 -8.11 -7.38
C GLU A 313 -11.49 -7.74 -6.38
N MET A 314 -11.73 -6.45 -6.12
CA MET A 314 -12.88 -6.02 -5.31
C MET A 314 -14.21 -6.50 -5.92
N ARG A 315 -14.38 -6.38 -7.24
CA ARG A 315 -15.57 -6.89 -7.97
C ARG A 315 -15.66 -8.42 -7.89
N ARG A 316 -14.56 -9.13 -8.15
CA ARG A 316 -14.46 -10.60 -8.07
C ARG A 316 -14.92 -11.14 -6.72
N TRP A 317 -14.58 -10.43 -5.64
CA TRP A 317 -14.94 -10.81 -4.27
C TRP A 317 -16.24 -10.19 -3.76
N GLY A 318 -17.04 -9.56 -4.63
CA GLY A 318 -18.34 -8.97 -4.26
C GLY A 318 -18.24 -7.82 -3.26
N LEU A 319 -17.10 -7.12 -3.22
CA LEU A 319 -16.87 -5.98 -2.33
C LEU A 319 -17.42 -4.67 -2.88
N ILE A 320 -17.70 -4.61 -4.18
CA ILE A 320 -18.30 -3.46 -4.88
C ILE A 320 -19.44 -3.93 -5.77
N ASP A 321 -20.30 -3.00 -6.19
CA ASP A 321 -21.39 -3.27 -7.12
C ASP A 321 -20.82 -3.83 -8.45
N PRO A 322 -21.28 -4.99 -8.94
CA PRO A 322 -20.87 -5.54 -10.23
C PRO A 322 -21.06 -4.57 -11.42
N ALA A 323 -22.00 -3.64 -11.33
CA ALA A 323 -22.29 -2.62 -12.35
C ALA A 323 -21.35 -1.40 -12.30
N THR A 324 -20.41 -1.34 -11.35
CA THR A 324 -19.44 -0.23 -11.24
C THR A 324 -18.55 -0.18 -12.49
N ASP A 325 -18.48 0.98 -13.15
CA ASP A 325 -17.49 1.22 -14.21
C ASP A 325 -16.09 1.35 -13.58
N LEU A 326 -15.32 0.26 -13.67
CA LEU A 326 -14.00 0.20 -13.06
C LEU A 326 -12.99 1.11 -13.75
N ARG A 327 -13.13 1.30 -15.07
CA ARG A 327 -12.18 2.10 -15.86
C ARG A 327 -12.39 3.59 -15.58
N GLU A 328 -13.64 4.03 -15.61
CA GLU A 328 -13.99 5.41 -15.24
C GLU A 328 -13.55 5.72 -13.79
N LEU A 329 -13.79 4.78 -12.86
CA LEU A 329 -13.43 4.97 -11.46
C LEU A 329 -11.92 5.06 -11.25
N VAL A 330 -11.12 4.18 -11.86
CA VAL A 330 -9.66 4.26 -11.71
C VAL A 330 -9.08 5.50 -12.37
N GLU A 331 -9.56 5.91 -13.54
CA GLU A 331 -9.05 7.10 -14.23
C GLU A 331 -9.34 8.39 -13.47
N ARG A 332 -10.48 8.44 -12.78
CA ARG A 332 -10.88 9.55 -11.91
C ARG A 332 -10.01 9.64 -10.65
N VAL A 333 -9.74 8.50 -10.02
CA VAL A 333 -9.03 8.45 -8.73
C VAL A 333 -7.51 8.49 -8.94
N TYR A 334 -6.95 7.66 -9.81
CA TYR A 334 -5.50 7.61 -10.06
C TYR A 334 -5.07 8.70 -11.04
N ARG A 335 -4.18 9.58 -10.56
CA ARG A 335 -3.76 10.81 -11.23
C ARG A 335 -2.25 10.85 -11.49
N PRO A 336 -1.73 10.02 -12.42
CA PRO A 336 -0.31 9.98 -12.78
C PRO A 336 0.18 11.29 -13.41
N ASP A 337 -0.71 12.14 -13.90
CA ASP A 337 -0.39 13.47 -14.41
C ASP A 337 0.26 14.37 -13.34
N PHE A 338 -0.23 14.34 -12.10
CA PHE A 338 0.39 15.09 -10.99
C PHE A 338 1.77 14.54 -10.63
N HIS A 339 1.94 13.22 -10.63
CA HIS A 339 3.25 12.58 -10.39
C HIS A 339 4.27 12.99 -11.45
N ARG A 340 3.91 12.88 -12.73
CA ARG A 340 4.79 13.26 -13.85
C ARG A 340 5.23 14.72 -13.76
N ALA A 341 4.30 15.63 -13.46
CA ALA A 341 4.64 17.04 -13.29
C ALA A 341 5.63 17.28 -12.13
N ALA A 342 5.43 16.61 -10.99
CA ALA A 342 6.34 16.71 -9.85
C ALA A 342 7.72 16.10 -10.15
N ALA A 343 7.77 14.93 -10.79
CA ALA A 343 9.01 14.28 -11.19
C ALA A 343 9.80 15.14 -12.20
N GLN A 344 9.12 15.67 -13.22
CA GLN A 344 9.71 16.56 -14.22
C GLN A 344 10.34 17.81 -13.57
N ALA A 345 9.66 18.43 -12.61
CA ALA A 345 10.17 19.60 -11.90
C ALA A 345 11.45 19.30 -11.09
N LEU A 346 11.66 18.04 -10.71
CA LEU A 346 12.88 17.57 -10.03
C LEU A 346 13.92 16.99 -11.00
N GLY A 347 13.63 16.95 -12.31
CA GLY A 347 14.47 16.30 -13.30
C GLY A 347 14.54 14.77 -13.17
N LEU A 348 13.55 14.16 -12.50
CA LEU A 348 13.50 12.71 -12.26
C LEU A 348 12.77 11.99 -13.40
N PRO A 349 13.16 10.74 -13.73
CA PRO A 349 12.46 9.94 -14.71
C PRO A 349 11.04 9.59 -14.27
N ALA A 350 10.08 9.74 -15.18
CA ALA A 350 8.70 9.31 -14.99
C ALA A 350 8.19 8.52 -16.21
N PRO A 351 7.42 7.44 -15.99
CA PRO A 351 6.80 6.67 -17.06
C PRO A 351 5.96 7.54 -18.02
N THR A 352 6.02 7.25 -19.31
CA THR A 352 5.23 7.97 -20.34
C THR A 352 3.82 7.40 -20.52
N ALA A 353 3.58 6.16 -20.07
CA ALA A 353 2.30 5.48 -20.10
C ALA A 353 1.65 5.42 -18.72
N ASP A 354 0.31 5.42 -18.68
CA ASP A 354 -0.46 5.28 -17.44
C ASP A 354 -0.78 3.82 -17.10
N TRP A 355 -0.64 2.95 -18.09
CA TRP A 355 -1.04 1.56 -18.07
C TRP A 355 0.13 0.69 -18.49
N LYS A 356 0.22 -0.49 -17.88
CA LYS A 356 1.10 -1.56 -18.33
C LYS A 356 0.42 -2.91 -18.10
N THR A 357 0.86 -3.92 -18.84
CA THR A 357 0.53 -5.30 -18.49
C THR A 357 1.22 -5.65 -17.18
N GLU A 358 0.49 -6.29 -16.26
CA GLU A 358 1.02 -6.75 -14.97
C GLU A 358 1.21 -8.26 -15.01
N GLY A 359 2.32 -8.77 -14.48
CA GLY A 359 2.57 -10.21 -14.39
C GLY A 359 3.33 -10.82 -15.57
N ALA A 360 3.60 -10.04 -16.62
CA ALA A 360 4.19 -10.52 -17.86
C ALA A 360 5.72 -10.67 -17.83
N HIS A 361 6.41 -10.07 -16.86
CA HIS A 361 7.87 -9.99 -16.85
C HIS A 361 8.46 -10.94 -15.80
N ASP A 362 9.15 -11.99 -16.26
CA ASP A 362 9.84 -12.98 -15.42
C ASP A 362 11.26 -12.58 -15.02
N ALA A 363 11.82 -11.56 -15.68
CA ALA A 363 13.13 -10.99 -15.41
C ALA A 363 13.06 -9.45 -15.36
N PRO A 364 14.10 -8.76 -14.86
CA PRO A 364 14.21 -7.31 -14.96
C PRO A 364 14.07 -6.82 -16.41
N TRP A 365 13.42 -5.68 -16.59
CA TRP A 365 13.11 -5.10 -17.91
C TRP A 365 13.28 -3.58 -17.89
N THR A 366 13.23 -2.97 -19.07
CA THR A 366 13.41 -1.52 -19.24
C THR A 366 12.08 -0.89 -19.63
N LEU A 367 11.66 0.11 -18.87
CA LEU A 367 10.45 0.88 -19.10
C LEU A 367 10.74 2.22 -19.78
N ASP A 368 9.96 2.53 -20.80
CA ASP A 368 9.95 3.84 -21.44
C ASP A 368 9.49 4.92 -20.46
N ALA A 369 10.36 5.90 -20.26
CA ALA A 369 10.19 7.00 -19.34
C ALA A 369 10.97 8.23 -19.85
N GLN A 370 10.70 9.39 -19.27
CA GLN A 370 11.38 10.65 -19.59
C GLN A 370 11.87 11.33 -18.30
N PRO A 371 13.08 11.92 -18.28
CA PRO A 371 13.98 12.09 -19.43
C PRO A 371 14.80 10.85 -19.81
N GLU A 372 14.81 9.83 -18.96
CA GLU A 372 15.53 8.56 -19.18
C GLU A 372 14.65 7.36 -18.86
N THR A 373 15.02 6.19 -19.39
CA THR A 373 14.33 4.92 -19.12
C THR A 373 14.46 4.50 -17.67
N ILE A 374 13.49 3.76 -17.16
CA ILE A 374 13.52 3.21 -15.79
C ILE A 374 13.81 1.71 -15.84
N ALA A 375 14.76 1.26 -15.03
CA ALA A 375 14.98 -0.17 -14.79
C ALA A 375 13.87 -0.70 -13.88
N MET A 376 13.11 -1.68 -14.37
CA MET A 376 11.99 -2.31 -13.68
C MET A 376 12.35 -3.72 -13.20
N PRO A 377 11.88 -4.13 -12.01
CA PRO A 377 12.02 -5.52 -11.58
C PRO A 377 11.04 -6.44 -12.32
N ALA A 378 11.23 -7.75 -12.16
CA ALA A 378 10.22 -8.74 -12.51
C ALA A 378 8.90 -8.48 -11.75
N ASP A 379 7.77 -8.79 -12.37
CA ASP A 379 6.44 -8.46 -11.84
C ASP A 379 5.44 -9.61 -11.89
N ARG A 380 5.90 -10.87 -12.03
CA ARG A 380 5.02 -12.06 -12.08
C ARG A 380 4.10 -12.18 -10.88
N PHE A 381 2.89 -12.67 -11.14
CA PHE A 381 2.03 -13.26 -10.11
C PHE A 381 2.49 -14.69 -9.78
N CYS A 382 2.20 -15.14 -8.56
CA CYS A 382 2.61 -16.45 -8.07
C CYS A 382 2.02 -17.66 -8.81
N ASP A 383 0.90 -17.48 -9.51
CA ASP A 383 0.26 -18.51 -10.34
C ASP A 383 0.62 -18.38 -11.83
N GLY A 384 1.49 -17.43 -12.19
CA GLY A 384 1.88 -17.15 -13.58
C GLY A 384 0.80 -16.46 -14.42
N SER A 385 -0.30 -16.01 -13.82
CA SER A 385 -1.32 -15.20 -14.50
C SER A 385 -0.71 -13.91 -15.06
N ILE A 386 -1.35 -13.37 -16.09
CA ILE A 386 -1.02 -12.07 -16.68
C ILE A 386 -2.29 -11.23 -16.65
N PHE A 387 -2.21 -10.04 -16.07
CA PHE A 387 -3.30 -9.08 -16.06
C PHE A 387 -3.08 -8.02 -17.14
N VAL A 388 -3.97 -8.03 -18.14
CA VAL A 388 -3.98 -7.10 -19.27
C VAL A 388 -5.13 -6.11 -19.05
N PRO A 389 -4.86 -4.83 -18.74
CA PRO A 389 -5.89 -3.84 -18.42
C PRO A 389 -6.99 -3.67 -19.49
N GLU A 390 -6.64 -3.90 -20.75
CA GLU A 390 -7.53 -3.81 -21.91
C GLU A 390 -8.57 -4.94 -21.92
N ASN A 391 -8.24 -6.10 -21.33
CA ASN A 391 -9.10 -7.29 -21.31
C ASN A 391 -10.11 -7.29 -20.16
N VAL A 392 -10.04 -6.32 -19.24
CA VAL A 392 -11.01 -6.21 -18.16
C VAL A 392 -12.36 -5.87 -18.76
N ALA A 393 -13.18 -6.90 -18.97
CA ALA A 393 -14.49 -6.76 -19.58
C ALA A 393 -15.35 -5.75 -18.82
N VAL A 394 -16.07 -4.93 -19.58
CA VAL A 394 -17.27 -4.26 -19.12
C VAL A 394 -18.30 -5.38 -18.93
N ILE A 395 -18.38 -5.93 -17.72
CA ILE A 395 -19.24 -7.08 -17.44
C ILE A 395 -20.68 -6.57 -17.32
N ASP A 396 -21.56 -7.09 -18.18
CA ASP A 396 -23.01 -7.02 -17.99
C ASP A 396 -23.41 -7.92 -16.79
N ALA A 397 -24.30 -7.45 -15.92
CA ALA A 397 -24.43 -7.77 -14.49
C ALA A 397 -24.70 -9.25 -14.10
N THR A 398 -24.66 -10.21 -15.02
CA THR A 398 -25.14 -11.59 -14.84
C THR A 398 -24.05 -12.67 -14.73
N THR A 399 -22.77 -12.39 -15.01
CA THR A 399 -21.71 -13.43 -15.07
C THR A 399 -20.81 -13.56 -13.84
N ALA A 400 -21.05 -12.79 -12.77
CA ALA A 400 -20.09 -12.58 -11.68
C ALA A 400 -19.98 -13.71 -10.62
N LYS A 401 -20.54 -14.91 -10.85
CA LYS A 401 -20.47 -16.00 -9.87
C LYS A 401 -19.75 -17.20 -10.44
N SER A 402 -18.68 -17.61 -9.73
CA SER A 402 -17.90 -18.82 -9.95
C SER A 402 -16.98 -18.79 -11.18
N ALA A 403 -15.79 -18.22 -11.00
CA ALA A 403 -14.60 -18.75 -11.66
C ALA A 403 -13.38 -18.55 -10.75
N LEU A 404 -12.97 -19.64 -10.08
CA LEU A 404 -11.56 -19.85 -9.78
C LEU A 404 -10.81 -19.73 -11.11
N HIS A 405 -9.88 -18.77 -11.20
CA HIS A 405 -8.93 -18.59 -12.31
C HIS A 405 -9.50 -18.37 -13.72
N LYS A 406 -10.43 -17.44 -13.91
CA LYS A 406 -10.59 -16.82 -15.24
C LYS A 406 -10.38 -15.32 -15.13
N LEU A 407 -9.10 -14.94 -15.11
CA LEU A 407 -8.66 -13.60 -15.51
C LEU A 407 -8.75 -13.47 -17.03
#